data_AF-A0A7J8DZU6-F1
#
_entry.id   AF-A0A7J8DZU6-F1
#
_cell.length_a   1.000
_cell.length_b   1.000
_cell.length_c   1.000
_cell.angle_alpha   90.00
_cell.angle_beta   90.00
_cell.angle_gamma   90.00
#
_symmetry.space_group_name_H-M   'P 1'
#
loop_
_entity.id
_entity.type
_entity.pdbx_description
1 polymer ?
#
loop_
_entity_poly.entity_id
_entity_poly.type
_entity_poly.pdbx_seq_one_letter_code
_entity_poly.pdbx_strand_id
1 'polypeptide(L)'
;MTSKRKPLPTQLRRSISEQLRDSTARAWDLLWRNVRERRLAEIEAKEACDWLRAAGFPQYAQLYEDSQFPINILAVKNDHDFLERDLVEPLYR
;
A
#
# COMPACT_ATOMS: atom_id res chain seq x y z
N MET A 1 39.97 -30.11 -27.89
CA MET A 1 38.96 -30.15 -26.81
C MET A 1 39.45 -29.31 -25.63
N THR A 2 39.21 -28.00 -25.62
CA THR A 2 39.62 -27.12 -24.50
C THR A 2 38.38 -26.66 -23.76
N SER A 3 38.08 -27.33 -22.65
CA SER A 3 36.90 -27.05 -21.83
C SER A 3 37.15 -25.80 -20.96
N LYS A 4 36.42 -24.71 -21.21
CA LYS A 4 36.40 -23.52 -20.32
C LYS A 4 35.67 -23.88 -19.03
N ARG A 5 36.41 -24.09 -17.94
CA ARG A 5 35.83 -24.21 -16.60
C ARG A 5 35.24 -22.87 -16.18
N LYS A 6 33.95 -22.84 -15.89
CA LYS A 6 33.27 -21.69 -15.27
C LYS A 6 33.71 -21.59 -13.80
N PRO A 7 34.07 -20.39 -13.29
CA PRO A 7 34.40 -20.24 -11.87
C PRO A 7 33.12 -20.38 -11.04
N LEU A 8 33.16 -21.25 -10.02
CA LEU A 8 32.13 -21.34 -8.99
C LEU A 8 32.16 -20.06 -8.13
N PRO A 9 31.02 -19.57 -7.64
CA PRO A 9 30.98 -18.36 -6.83
C PRO A 9 31.75 -18.60 -5.54
N THR A 10 32.84 -17.85 -5.35
CA THR A 10 33.56 -17.80 -4.08
C THR A 10 32.69 -17.05 -3.08
N GLN A 11 32.30 -17.74 -2.00
CA GLN A 11 31.75 -17.10 -0.80
C GLN A 11 32.88 -16.33 -0.11
N LEU A 12 33.25 -15.18 -0.69
CA LEU A 12 34.27 -14.31 -0.14
C LEU A 12 33.72 -13.72 1.16
N ARG A 13 34.36 -14.03 2.29
CA ARG A 13 34.02 -13.44 3.59
C ARG A 13 34.17 -11.92 3.45
N ARG A 14 33.05 -11.20 3.46
CA ARG A 14 33.02 -9.76 3.23
C ARG A 14 33.81 -9.03 4.32
N SER A 15 34.48 -7.95 3.93
CA SER A 15 35.14 -7.07 4.89
C SER A 15 34.10 -6.45 5.83
N ILE A 16 34.45 -6.24 7.09
CA ILE A 16 33.57 -5.58 8.09
C ILE A 16 33.07 -4.21 7.56
N SER A 17 33.90 -3.49 6.81
CA SER A 17 33.53 -2.22 6.17
C SER A 17 32.46 -2.36 5.09
N GLU A 18 32.50 -3.46 4.34
CA GLU A 18 31.52 -3.79 3.29
C GLU A 18 30.21 -4.25 3.93
N GLN A 19 30.30 -5.01 5.02
CA GLN A 19 29.14 -5.46 5.79
C GLN A 19 28.39 -4.28 6.43
N LEU A 20 29.10 -3.26 6.92
CA LEU A 20 28.50 -2.01 7.41
C LEU A 20 27.82 -1.21 6.29
N ARG A 21 28.46 -1.09 5.11
CA ARG A 21 27.88 -0.38 3.96
C ARG A 21 26.63 -1.10 3.43
N ASP A 22 26.66 -2.42 3.32
CA ASP A 22 25.52 -3.23 2.90
C ASP A 22 24.37 -3.15 3.91
N SER A 23 24.68 -3.13 5.22
CA SER A 23 23.67 -2.99 6.27
C SER A 23 22.97 -1.63 6.18
N THR A 24 23.74 -0.56 5.99
CA THR A 24 23.21 0.78 5.82
C THR A 24 22.39 0.89 4.52
N ALA A 25 22.87 0.32 3.41
CA ALA A 25 22.13 0.32 2.14
C ALA A 25 20.77 -0.38 2.26
N ARG A 26 20.72 -1.57 2.87
CA ARG A 26 19.46 -2.30 3.10
C ARG A 26 18.51 -1.54 4.04
N ALA A 27 19.05 -0.88 5.07
CA ALA A 27 18.24 -0.05 5.96
C ALA A 27 17.63 1.15 5.21
N TRP A 28 18.40 1.79 4.32
CA TRP A 28 17.89 2.84 3.45
C TRP A 28 16.81 2.31 2.50
N ASP A 29 17.00 1.14 1.87
CA ASP A 29 16.00 0.54 0.99
C ASP A 29 14.65 0.34 1.69
N LEU A 30 14.67 -0.15 2.94
CA LEU A 30 13.45 -0.31 3.74
C LEU A 30 12.77 1.02 4.05
N LEU A 31 13.55 2.05 4.41
CA LEU A 31 13.01 3.39 4.66
C LEU A 31 12.34 3.96 3.42
N TRP A 32 12.99 3.87 2.25
CA TRP A 32 12.43 4.36 1.00
C TRP A 32 11.18 3.58 0.55
N ARG A 33 11.15 2.25 0.78
CA ARG A 33 9.96 1.43 0.53
C ARG A 33 8.79 1.87 1.41
N ASN A 34 9.02 2.04 2.71
CA ASN A 34 7.97 2.51 3.63
C ASN A 34 7.47 3.91 3.27
N VAL A 35 8.36 4.84 2.90
CA VAL A 35 7.97 6.19 2.47
C VAL A 35 7.13 6.15 1.20
N ARG A 36 7.51 5.30 0.23
CA ARG A 36 6.76 5.12 -1.02
C ARG A 36 5.37 4.52 -0.75
N GLU A 37 5.30 3.49 0.07
CA GLU A 37 4.04 2.84 0.44
C GLU A 37 3.11 3.82 1.16
N ARG A 38 3.63 4.61 2.11
CA ARG A 38 2.84 5.66 2.77
C ARG A 38 2.30 6.69 1.78
N ARG A 39 3.13 7.14 0.83
CA ARG A 39 2.70 8.11 -0.19
C ARG A 39 1.63 7.55 -1.12
N LEU A 40 1.69 6.26 -1.46
CA LEU A 40 0.65 5.60 -2.25
C LEU A 40 -0.66 5.53 -1.48
N ALA A 41 -0.62 5.12 -0.21
CA ALA A 41 -1.80 5.10 0.65
C ALA A 41 -2.44 6.49 0.82
N GLU A 42 -1.63 7.55 0.94
CA GLU A 42 -2.12 8.94 0.98
C GLU A 42 -2.85 9.35 -0.31
N ILE A 43 -2.38 8.89 -1.48
CA ILE A 43 -3.01 9.17 -2.78
C ILE A 43 -4.33 8.39 -2.90
N GLU A 44 -4.31 7.08 -2.63
CA GLU A 44 -5.51 6.23 -2.70
C GLU A 44 -6.62 6.73 -1.77
N ALA A 45 -6.25 7.14 -0.55
CA ALA A 45 -7.22 7.68 0.38
C ALA A 45 -7.83 9.00 -0.11
N LYS A 46 -7.02 9.87 -0.73
CA LYS A 46 -7.53 11.11 -1.34
C LYS A 46 -8.48 10.82 -2.50
N GLU A 47 -8.11 9.90 -3.39
CA GLU A 47 -8.96 9.50 -4.52
C GLU A 47 -10.27 8.88 -4.04
N ALA A 48 -10.23 8.04 -3.00
CA ALA A 48 -11.43 7.48 -2.39
C ALA A 48 -12.34 8.57 -1.79
N CYS A 49 -11.77 9.55 -1.08
CA CYS A 49 -12.53 10.70 -0.56
C CYS A 49 -13.15 11.54 -1.68
N ASP A 50 -12.41 11.80 -2.75
CA ASP A 50 -12.91 12.53 -3.91
C ASP A 50 -14.01 11.74 -4.64
N TRP A 51 -13.89 10.42 -4.74
CA TRP A 51 -14.92 9.54 -5.28
C TRP A 51 -16.20 9.55 -4.43
N LEU A 52 -16.07 9.46 -3.09
CA LEU A 52 -17.20 9.54 -2.16
C LEU A 52 -17.92 10.89 -2.26
N ARG A 53 -17.17 11.99 -2.36
CA ARG A 53 -17.71 13.33 -2.51
C ARG A 53 -18.43 13.49 -3.86
N ALA A 54 -17.88 12.95 -4.95
CA ALA A 54 -18.50 12.96 -6.28
C ALA A 54 -19.74 12.06 -6.39
N ALA A 55 -19.74 10.92 -5.69
CA ALA A 55 -20.87 9.99 -5.63
C ALA A 55 -22.05 10.49 -4.78
N GLY A 56 -21.91 11.67 -4.14
CA GLY A 56 -22.95 12.26 -3.29
C GLY A 56 -22.92 11.80 -1.83
N PHE A 57 -21.81 11.19 -1.39
CA PHE A 57 -21.60 10.75 -0.01
C PHE A 57 -20.48 11.53 0.71
N PRO A 58 -20.59 12.86 0.87
CA PRO A 58 -19.55 13.68 1.50
C PRO A 58 -19.31 13.32 2.98
N GLN A 59 -20.28 12.68 3.64
CA GLN A 59 -20.20 12.30 5.06
C GLN A 59 -19.08 11.28 5.32
N TYR A 60 -18.84 10.33 4.40
CA TYR A 60 -17.75 9.35 4.56
C TYR A 60 -16.37 9.98 4.33
N ALA A 61 -16.26 10.94 3.42
CA ALA A 61 -15.02 11.70 3.23
C ALA A 61 -14.68 12.53 4.48
N GLN A 62 -15.69 13.13 5.14
CA GLN A 62 -15.51 13.85 6.40
C GLN A 62 -15.04 12.95 7.55
N LEU A 63 -15.60 11.74 7.67
CA LEU A 63 -15.15 10.77 8.68
C LEU A 63 -13.67 10.38 8.50
N TYR A 64 -13.18 10.35 7.25
CA TYR A 64 -11.76 10.13 6.97
C TYR A 64 -10.91 11.34 7.37
N GLU A 65 -11.34 12.55 7.03
CA GLU A 65 -10.65 13.80 7.42
C GLU A 65 -10.58 13.96 8.96
N ASP A 66 -11.65 13.57 9.68
CA ASP A 66 -11.71 13.58 11.15
C ASP A 66 -10.94 12.43 11.81
N SER A 67 -10.23 11.59 11.03
CA SER A 67 -9.50 10.42 11.51
C SER A 67 -10.36 9.42 12.30
N GLN A 68 -11.67 9.37 12.03
CA GLN A 68 -12.61 8.47 12.71
C GLN A 68 -12.69 7.08 12.07
N PHE A 69 -11.69 6.71 11.30
CA PHE A 69 -11.52 5.36 10.79
C PHE A 69 -10.79 4.48 11.82
N PRO A 70 -11.19 3.21 11.98
CA PRO A 70 -12.16 2.45 11.18
C PRO A 70 -13.63 2.68 11.61
N ILE A 71 -14.49 3.00 10.64
CA ILE A 71 -15.94 3.16 10.85
C ILE A 71 -16.64 1.80 10.94
N ASN A 72 -17.73 1.71 11.69
CA ASN A 72 -18.52 0.47 11.78
C ASN A 72 -19.38 0.28 10.53
N ILE A 73 -18.87 -0.51 9.58
CA ILE A 73 -19.51 -0.78 8.27
C ILE A 73 -20.88 -1.46 8.44
N LEU A 74 -21.10 -2.26 9.49
CA LEU A 74 -22.39 -2.93 9.72
C LEU A 74 -23.49 -1.95 10.12
N ALA A 75 -23.16 -0.95 10.94
CA ALA A 75 -24.11 0.11 11.31
C ALA A 75 -24.46 0.97 10.08
N VAL A 76 -23.44 1.38 9.34
CA VAL A 76 -23.57 2.13 8.07
C VAL A 76 -24.45 1.40 7.05
N LYS A 77 -24.26 0.08 6.90
CA LYS A 77 -25.02 -0.72 5.94
C LYS A 77 -26.50 -0.81 6.32
N ASN A 78 -26.81 -0.97 7.61
CA ASN A 78 -28.19 -1.05 8.09
C ASN A 78 -28.90 0.32 8.03
N ASP A 79 -28.20 1.41 8.30
CA ASP A 79 -28.76 2.77 8.21
C ASP A 79 -29.00 3.23 6.76
N HIS A 80 -28.29 2.62 5.80
CA HIS A 80 -28.43 2.87 4.37
C HIS A 80 -28.95 1.66 3.58
N ASP A 81 -29.88 0.90 4.15
CA ASP A 81 -30.60 -0.21 3.48
C ASP A 81 -31.36 0.22 2.20
N PHE A 82 -31.43 1.53 1.94
CA PHE A 82 -32.03 2.16 0.75
C PHE A 82 -31.06 2.28 -0.44
N LEU A 83 -29.76 2.01 -0.28
CA LEU A 83 -28.84 1.86 -1.40
C LEU A 83 -29.14 0.52 -2.07
N GLU A 84 -30.08 0.57 -3.01
CA GLU A 84 -30.64 -0.57 -3.73
C GLU A 84 -29.57 -1.61 -4.10
N ARG A 85 -29.91 -2.88 -3.83
CA ARG A 85 -29.18 -4.09 -4.22
C ARG A 85 -28.79 -4.15 -5.70
N ASP A 86 -29.30 -3.26 -6.56
CA ASP A 86 -29.09 -3.25 -8.00
C ASP A 86 -27.92 -2.35 -8.48
N LEU A 87 -27.29 -1.52 -7.63
CA LEU A 87 -26.08 -0.76 -7.99
C LEU A 87 -24.77 -1.53 -7.73
N VAL A 88 -24.86 -2.73 -7.18
CA VAL A 88 -23.70 -3.57 -6.77
C VAL A 88 -23.22 -4.49 -7.89
N GLU A 89 -24.01 -4.66 -8.95
CA GLU A 89 -23.72 -5.56 -10.07
C GLU A 89 -22.50 -5.15 -10.93
N PRO A 90 -22.20 -3.84 -11.15
CA PRO A 90 -21.00 -3.44 -11.89
C PRO A 90 -19.67 -3.63 -11.15
N LEU A 91 -19.69 -3.80 -9.82
CA LEU A 91 -18.49 -3.94 -8.98
C LEU A 91 -17.95 -5.38 -8.87
N TYR A 92 -18.62 -6.34 -9.52
CA TYR A 92 -18.26 -7.76 -9.51
C TYR A 92 -17.57 -8.27 -10.79
N ARG A 93 -17.07 -7.37 -11.65
CA ARG A 93 -16.38 -7.77 -12.89
C ARG A 93 -14.86 -7.63 -12.81
#